data_AF-A0A0M0JKN6-F1
#
_entry.id   AF-A0A0M0JKN6-F1
#
_cell.length_a   1.000
_cell.length_b   1.000
_cell.length_c   1.000
_cell.angle_alpha   90.00
_cell.angle_beta   90.00
_cell.angle_gamma   90.00
#
_symmetry.space_group_name_H-M   'P 1'
#
loop_
_entity.id
_entity.type
_entity.pdbx_description
1 polymer ?
#
loop_
_entity_poly.entity_id
_entity_poly.type
_entity_poly.pdbx_seq_one_letter_code
_entity_poly.pdbx_strand_id
1 'polypeptide(L)'
;MLALSRRVAAPLLAAARRPTAAPQPLRSLAKKAEAKGAAKGASAGPSATGPLPVGTINGLNILKAGPEIVVGPDSEYPEWVWTLHKPLPTLDQLQVMYQANPETMSEEDKKRMIRQWNRKRIKDSNALKAKK
;
A
#
# COMPACT_ATOMS: atom_id res chain seq x y z
N MET A 1 14.85 -58.74 -46.89
CA MET A 1 13.93 -57.60 -46.65
C MET A 1 13.94 -57.29 -45.16
N LEU A 2 14.86 -56.43 -44.71
CA LEU A 2 15.02 -56.04 -43.31
C LEU A 2 13.93 -55.04 -42.92
N ALA A 3 13.07 -55.39 -41.96
CA ALA A 3 12.08 -54.48 -41.41
C ALA A 3 12.76 -53.48 -40.47
N LEU A 4 13.01 -52.25 -40.97
CA LEU A 4 13.52 -51.15 -40.17
C LEU A 4 12.45 -50.70 -39.17
N SER A 5 12.69 -51.04 -37.90
CA SER A 5 12.05 -50.45 -36.73
C SER A 5 12.23 -48.92 -36.74
N ARG A 6 11.15 -48.18 -37.01
CA ARG A 6 11.12 -46.72 -36.78
C ARG A 6 10.76 -46.47 -35.32
N ARG A 7 11.77 -46.37 -34.46
CA ARG A 7 11.62 -45.76 -33.14
C ARG A 7 11.37 -44.26 -33.33
N VAL A 8 10.15 -43.81 -33.03
CA VAL A 8 9.84 -42.38 -32.91
C VAL A 8 10.53 -41.88 -31.65
N ALA A 9 11.61 -41.11 -31.82
CA ALA A 9 12.28 -40.42 -30.73
C ALA A 9 11.39 -39.24 -30.28
N ALA A 10 10.77 -39.38 -29.10
CA ALA A 10 10.08 -38.28 -28.45
C ALA A 10 11.11 -37.26 -27.91
N PRO A 11 10.90 -35.94 -28.06
CA PRO A 11 11.83 -34.94 -27.54
C PRO A 11 11.74 -34.89 -26.02
N LEU A 12 12.86 -35.19 -25.37
CA LEU A 12 13.15 -34.89 -23.96
C LEU A 12 13.18 -33.36 -23.78
N LEU A 13 12.01 -32.74 -23.69
CA LEU A 13 11.88 -31.37 -23.22
C LEU A 13 12.03 -31.37 -21.71
N ALA A 14 13.23 -30.99 -21.29
CA ALA A 14 13.66 -30.79 -19.92
C ALA A 14 12.63 -29.97 -19.11
N ALA A 15 11.94 -30.64 -18.20
CA ALA A 15 11.20 -30.00 -17.13
C ALA A 15 12.21 -29.41 -16.13
N ALA A 16 12.64 -28.17 -16.36
CA ALA A 16 13.36 -27.38 -15.38
C ALA A 16 12.46 -27.16 -14.15
N ARG A 17 12.56 -28.06 -13.17
CA ARG A 17 11.99 -27.86 -11.83
C ARG A 17 12.62 -26.61 -11.25
N ARG A 18 11.82 -25.55 -11.11
CA ARG A 18 12.21 -24.35 -10.34
C ARG A 18 12.65 -24.82 -8.95
N PRO A 19 13.81 -24.38 -8.43
CA PRO A 19 14.18 -24.69 -7.06
C PRO A 19 13.10 -24.09 -6.15
N THR A 20 12.46 -24.94 -5.35
CA THR A 20 11.62 -24.53 -4.25
C THR A 20 12.48 -23.67 -3.33
N ALA A 21 12.23 -22.36 -3.33
CA ALA A 21 12.85 -21.46 -2.36
C ALA A 21 12.56 -22.02 -0.96
N ALA A 22 13.62 -22.27 -0.19
CA ALA A 22 13.49 -22.74 1.18
C ALA A 22 12.59 -21.75 1.97
N PRO A 23 11.67 -22.24 2.82
CA PRO A 23 10.90 -21.35 3.67
C PRO A 23 11.87 -20.63 4.61
N GLN A 24 11.97 -19.31 4.44
CA GLN A 24 12.70 -18.47 5.37
C GLN A 24 12.06 -18.63 6.75
N PRO A 25 12.83 -18.83 7.84
CA PRO A 25 12.25 -18.89 9.17
C PRO A 25 11.59 -17.55 9.48
N LEU A 26 10.26 -17.56 9.56
CA LEU A 26 9.48 -16.48 10.16
C LEU A 26 10.07 -16.24 11.54
N ARG A 27 10.60 -15.03 11.78
CA ARG A 27 10.97 -14.55 13.12
C ARG A 27 9.79 -14.83 14.04
N SER A 28 9.96 -15.81 14.92
CA SER A 28 8.96 -16.18 15.91
C SER A 28 8.66 -14.96 16.77
N LEU A 29 7.38 -14.62 16.88
CA LEU A 29 6.90 -13.63 17.83
C LEU A 29 7.31 -14.12 19.23
N ALA A 30 8.08 -13.29 19.94
CA ALA A 30 8.59 -13.61 21.26
C ALA A 30 7.46 -13.98 22.20
N LYS A 31 7.64 -15.10 22.89
CA LYS A 31 6.74 -15.62 23.92
C LYS A 31 6.71 -14.63 25.09
N LYS A 32 5.52 -14.12 25.40
CA LYS A 32 5.25 -13.21 26.52
C LYS A 32 5.61 -13.92 27.83
N ALA A 33 6.72 -13.53 28.44
CA ALA A 33 7.06 -13.91 29.81
C ALA A 33 6.36 -12.95 30.77
N GLU A 34 5.59 -13.49 31.70
CA GLU A 34 4.96 -12.73 32.77
C GLU A 34 5.96 -12.36 33.89
N ALA A 35 5.93 -11.06 34.20
CA ALA A 35 6.15 -10.40 35.49
C ALA A 35 7.51 -10.53 36.22
N LYS A 36 8.21 -9.38 36.35
CA LYS A 36 8.29 -8.63 37.62
C LYS A 36 9.02 -7.28 37.45
N GLY A 37 8.33 -6.20 37.83
CA GLY A 37 8.90 -5.02 38.48
C GLY A 37 9.82 -4.08 37.68
N ALA A 38 9.24 -3.01 37.14
CA ALA A 38 9.85 -1.67 37.18
C ALA A 38 8.79 -0.64 36.76
N ALA A 39 8.06 -0.11 37.74
CA ALA A 39 7.25 1.08 37.55
C ALA A 39 8.20 2.28 37.42
N LYS A 40 8.40 2.80 36.21
CA LYS A 40 8.73 4.21 35.97
C LYS A 40 8.55 4.57 34.50
N GLY A 41 7.72 5.57 34.24
CA GLY A 41 7.55 6.17 32.92
C GLY A 41 6.32 5.69 32.17
N ALA A 42 5.14 5.76 32.81
CA ALA A 42 3.94 6.03 32.03
C ALA A 42 4.17 7.38 31.36
N SER A 43 4.56 7.39 30.08
CA SER A 43 4.49 8.60 29.28
C SER A 43 3.03 9.02 29.31
N ALA A 44 2.76 10.12 30.00
CA ALA A 44 1.47 10.78 29.95
C ALA A 44 1.03 10.79 28.48
N GLY A 45 -0.13 10.19 28.19
CA GLY A 45 -0.79 10.41 26.90
C GLY A 45 -0.91 11.91 26.66
N PRO A 46 -1.09 12.36 25.41
CA PRO A 46 -1.07 13.77 25.07
C PRO A 46 -2.08 14.53 25.94
N SER A 47 -1.57 15.24 26.92
CA SER A 47 -2.30 16.13 27.80
C SER A 47 -2.09 17.54 27.24
N ALA A 48 -2.97 17.95 26.34
CA ALA A 48 -3.14 19.35 25.99
C ALA A 48 -4.51 19.57 25.35
N THR A 49 -5.57 19.56 26.16
CA THR A 49 -6.85 20.20 25.82
C THR A 49 -6.77 21.67 26.24
N GLY A 50 -5.80 22.40 25.68
CA GLY A 50 -5.68 23.85 25.84
C GLY A 50 -6.20 24.58 24.60
N PRO A 51 -6.66 25.83 24.70
CA PRO A 51 -7.02 26.63 23.53
C PRO A 51 -5.84 26.68 22.57
N LEU A 52 -6.02 26.10 21.38
CA LEU A 52 -4.97 26.06 20.38
C LEU A 52 -4.80 27.47 19.81
N PRO A 53 -3.57 28.04 19.80
CA PRO A 53 -3.33 29.27 19.07
C PRO A 53 -3.71 29.07 17.60
N VAL A 54 -4.64 29.90 17.12
CA VAL A 54 -5.02 29.97 15.69
C VAL A 54 -3.76 30.28 14.90
N GLY A 55 -3.29 29.32 14.11
CA GLY A 55 -2.15 29.49 13.20
C GLY A 55 -0.84 28.80 13.59
N THR A 56 -0.75 28.13 14.74
CA THR A 56 0.41 27.28 15.06
C THR A 56 0.00 25.81 15.03
N ILE A 57 0.71 25.01 14.23
CA ILE A 57 0.47 23.56 14.16
C ILE A 57 1.37 22.91 15.18
N ASN A 58 0.80 22.33 16.24
CA ASN A 58 1.56 21.61 17.26
C ASN A 58 1.92 20.19 16.80
N GLY A 59 3.13 19.74 17.13
CA GLY A 59 3.58 18.36 16.93
C GLY A 59 4.31 18.13 15.61
N LEU A 60 4.62 19.18 14.85
CA LEU A 60 5.49 19.09 13.67
C LEU A 60 6.96 19.14 14.07
N ASN A 61 7.30 19.86 15.14
CA ASN A 61 8.66 19.92 15.63
C ASN A 61 9.00 18.72 16.53
N ILE A 62 9.93 17.88 16.08
CA ILE A 62 10.42 16.70 16.81
C ILE A 62 11.62 17.06 17.72
N LEU A 63 12.26 18.22 17.49
CA LEU A 63 13.44 18.64 18.23
C LEU A 63 13.04 19.35 19.53
N LYS A 64 13.71 19.00 20.63
CA LYS A 64 13.44 19.55 21.96
C LYS A 64 13.60 21.07 22.08
N ALA A 65 14.43 21.67 21.22
CA ALA A 65 14.78 23.09 21.25
C ALA A 65 14.47 23.81 19.92
N GLY A 66 13.47 23.32 19.18
CA GLY A 66 12.99 23.97 17.96
C GLY A 66 11.77 24.85 18.20
N PRO A 67 11.61 25.97 17.48
CA PRO A 67 10.33 26.69 17.45
C PRO A 67 9.26 25.84 16.75
N GLU A 68 8.00 26.01 17.16
CA GLU A 68 6.87 25.39 16.46
C GLU A 68 6.60 26.13 15.13
N ILE A 69 6.22 25.40 14.09
CA ILE A 69 5.99 25.98 12.77
C ILE A 69 4.68 26.79 12.77
N VAL A 70 4.79 28.06 12.35
CA VAL A 70 3.64 28.95 12.14
C VAL A 70 3.15 28.81 10.71
N VAL A 71 1.83 28.74 10.53
CA VAL A 71 1.19 28.68 9.21
C VAL A 71 1.35 30.05 8.52
N GLY A 72 1.95 30.04 7.34
CA GLY A 72 2.12 31.23 6.49
C GLY A 72 0.82 31.57 5.73
N PRO A 73 0.82 32.68 4.96
CA PRO A 73 -0.31 33.04 4.12
C PRO A 73 -0.50 32.03 2.98
N ASP A 74 -1.75 31.82 2.55
CA ASP A 74 -2.13 30.85 1.51
C ASP A 74 -1.37 31.01 0.17
N SER A 75 -0.89 32.22 -0.14
CA SER A 75 -0.13 32.55 -1.35
C SER A 75 1.30 31.99 -1.38
N GLU A 76 1.87 31.62 -0.23
CA GLU A 76 3.22 31.03 -0.16
C GLU A 76 3.20 29.54 -0.52
N TYR A 77 2.04 28.90 -0.40
CA TYR A 77 1.89 27.49 -0.70
C TYR A 77 1.70 27.25 -2.21
N PRO A 78 2.35 26.21 -2.78
CA PRO A 78 2.13 25.84 -4.17
C PRO A 78 0.67 25.45 -4.46
N GLU A 79 0.21 25.72 -5.69
CA GLU A 79 -1.17 25.50 -6.11
C GLU A 79 -1.65 24.03 -5.97
N TRP A 80 -0.74 23.06 -6.08
CA TRP A 80 -1.10 21.64 -5.94
C TRP A 80 -1.59 21.27 -4.52
N VAL A 81 -1.27 22.06 -3.49
CA VAL A 81 -1.78 21.82 -2.13
C VAL A 81 -3.31 21.94 -2.11
N TRP A 82 -3.84 22.89 -2.87
CA TRP A 82 -5.27 23.15 -2.99
C TRP A 82 -6.00 22.16 -3.90
N THR A 83 -5.29 21.20 -4.51
CA THR A 83 -5.94 20.15 -5.30
C THR A 83 -6.00 18.82 -4.56
N LEU A 84 -5.24 18.64 -3.48
CA LEU A 84 -5.15 17.39 -2.70
C LEU A 84 -6.47 16.97 -2.04
N HIS A 85 -7.28 17.93 -1.62
CA HIS A 85 -8.55 17.64 -0.95
C HIS A 85 -9.65 17.15 -1.92
N LYS A 86 -9.44 17.30 -3.23
CA LYS A 86 -10.41 16.88 -4.23
C LYS A 86 -10.46 15.34 -4.26
N PRO A 87 -11.65 14.73 -4.13
CA PRO A 87 -11.76 13.28 -4.16
C PRO A 87 -11.30 12.78 -5.53
N LEU A 88 -10.30 11.92 -5.51
CA LEU A 88 -9.81 11.30 -6.71
C LEU A 88 -10.92 10.40 -7.33
N PRO A 89 -11.06 10.29 -8.67
CA PRO A 89 -12.20 9.63 -9.34
C PRO A 89 -12.46 8.17 -8.93
N THR A 90 -13.71 7.73 -8.91
CA THR A 90 -14.04 6.34 -8.57
C THR A 90 -13.70 5.37 -9.71
N LEU A 91 -13.64 4.06 -9.43
CA LEU A 91 -13.41 3.02 -10.45
C LEU A 91 -14.40 3.17 -11.62
N ASP A 92 -15.69 3.37 -11.32
CA ASP A 92 -16.74 3.44 -12.33
C ASP A 92 -16.58 4.69 -13.21
N GLN A 93 -16.23 5.83 -12.62
CA GLN A 93 -15.89 7.04 -13.37
C GLN A 93 -14.67 6.82 -14.28
N LEU A 94 -13.61 6.18 -13.75
CA LEU A 94 -12.41 5.85 -14.53
C LEU A 94 -12.72 4.90 -15.69
N GLN A 95 -13.65 3.95 -15.51
CA GLN A 95 -14.07 3.04 -16.58
C GLN A 95 -14.86 3.76 -17.68
N VAL A 96 -15.78 4.65 -17.31
CA VAL A 96 -16.53 5.46 -18.29
C VAL A 96 -15.57 6.37 -19.06
N MET A 97 -14.60 6.99 -18.38
CA MET A 97 -13.58 7.81 -19.02
C MET A 97 -12.70 7.01 -19.98
N TYR A 98 -12.29 5.80 -19.58
CA TYR A 98 -11.50 4.90 -20.43
C TYR A 98 -12.26 4.45 -21.68
N GLN A 99 -13.56 4.18 -21.56
CA GLN A 99 -14.42 3.81 -22.69
C GLN A 99 -14.64 4.98 -23.65
N ALA A 100 -14.82 6.19 -23.12
CA ALA A 100 -15.04 7.38 -23.93
C ALA A 100 -13.76 7.78 -24.68
N ASN A 101 -12.62 7.89 -23.98
CA ASN A 101 -11.36 8.33 -24.58
C ASN A 101 -10.15 7.67 -23.88
N PRO A 102 -9.68 6.50 -24.35
CA PRO A 102 -8.57 5.78 -23.71
C PRO A 102 -7.21 6.49 -23.89
N GLU A 103 -7.03 7.21 -24.99
CA GLU A 103 -5.77 7.88 -25.33
C GLU A 103 -5.55 9.15 -24.49
N THR A 104 -6.60 9.96 -24.28
CA THR A 104 -6.50 11.28 -23.63
C THR A 104 -6.46 11.22 -22.11
N MET A 105 -6.66 10.05 -21.50
CA MET A 105 -6.60 9.91 -20.05
C MET A 105 -5.18 10.15 -19.51
N SER A 106 -5.09 10.88 -18.40
CA SER A 106 -3.84 11.08 -17.68
C SER A 106 -3.21 9.73 -17.29
N GLU A 107 -1.88 9.67 -17.29
CA GLU A 107 -1.17 8.46 -16.87
C GLU A 107 -1.47 8.07 -15.42
N GLU A 108 -1.71 9.06 -14.57
CA GLU A 108 -2.04 8.88 -13.16
C GLU A 108 -3.39 8.20 -12.98
N ASP A 109 -4.38 8.59 -13.78
CA ASP A 109 -5.70 7.99 -13.76
C ASP A 109 -5.68 6.56 -14.29
N LYS A 110 -4.90 6.29 -15.36
CA LYS A 110 -4.67 4.92 -15.87
C LYS A 110 -4.06 4.02 -14.78
N LYS A 111 -3.00 4.50 -14.10
CA LYS A 111 -2.36 3.77 -12.98
C LYS A 111 -3.34 3.54 -11.82
N ARG A 112 -4.19 4.53 -11.52
CA ARG A 112 -5.18 4.43 -10.44
C ARG A 112 -6.31 3.46 -10.77
N MET A 113 -6.78 3.43 -12.02
CA MET A 113 -7.77 2.45 -12.50
C MET A 113 -7.28 1.02 -12.26
N ILE A 114 -6.04 0.71 -12.67
CA ILE A 114 -5.44 -0.62 -12.49
C ILE A 114 -5.36 -1.00 -11.00
N ARG A 115 -4.95 -0.06 -10.13
CA ARG A 115 -4.90 -0.29 -8.67
C ARG A 115 -6.28 -0.56 -8.09
N GLN A 116 -7.30 0.21 -8.48
CA GLN A 116 -8.67 0.00 -8.01
C GLN A 116 -9.26 -1.33 -8.50
N TRP A 117 -9.02 -1.69 -9.77
CA TRP A 117 -9.45 -2.97 -10.33
C TRP A 117 -8.84 -4.16 -9.59
N ASN A 118 -7.53 -4.11 -9.33
CA ASN A 118 -6.84 -5.13 -8.53
C ASN A 118 -7.40 -5.23 -7.10
N ARG A 119 -7.68 -4.09 -6.46
CA ARG A 119 -8.29 -4.07 -5.13
C ARG A 119 -9.69 -4.69 -5.12
N LYS A 120 -10.52 -4.39 -6.11
CA LYS A 120 -11.87 -4.97 -6.25
C LYS A 120 -11.79 -6.49 -6.43
N ARG A 121 -10.94 -6.96 -7.35
CA ARG A 121 -10.69 -8.40 -7.59
C ARG A 121 -10.26 -9.15 -6.32
N ILE A 122 -9.35 -8.58 -5.54
CA ILE A 122 -8.88 -9.19 -4.29
C ILE A 122 -10.01 -9.25 -3.25
N LYS A 123 -10.77 -8.16 -3.10
CA LYS A 123 -11.92 -8.12 -2.19
C LYS A 123 -12.97 -9.18 -2.55
N ASP A 124 -13.30 -9.31 -3.83
CA ASP A 124 -14.28 -10.29 -4.30
C ASP A 124 -13.79 -11.72 -4.04
N SER A 125 -12.51 -12.00 -4.31
CA SER A 125 -11.90 -13.31 -4.00
C SER A 125 -11.92 -13.63 -2.50
N ASN A 126 -11.60 -12.65 -1.65
CA ASN A 126 -11.63 -12.82 -0.20
C ASN A 126 -13.06 -13.01 0.32
N ALA A 127 -14.03 -12.28 -0.26
CA ALA A 127 -15.45 -12.42 0.10
C ALA A 127 -16.01 -13.80 -0.28
N LEU A 128 -15.63 -14.35 -1.44
CA LEU A 128 -16.00 -15.72 -1.83
C LEU A 128 -15.37 -16.78 -0.92
N LYS A 129 -14.11 -16.59 -0.54
CA LYS A 129 -13.41 -17.51 0.38
C LYS A 129 -13.96 -17.44 1.80
N ALA A 130 -14.35 -16.27 2.30
CA ALA A 130 -14.88 -16.10 3.65
C ALA A 130 -16.30 -16.69 3.82
N LYS A 131 -17.04 -16.86 2.72
CA LYS A 131 -18.36 -17.50 2.72
C LYS A 131 -18.31 -19.03 2.64
N LYS A 132 -17.12 -19.61 2.46
CA LYS A 132 -16.89 -21.06 2.43
C LYS A 132 -16.39 -21.52 3.79
#